data_AF-A0A3A3CNK1-F1
#
_entry.id   AF-A0A3A3CNK1-F1
#
_cell.length_a   1.000
_cell.length_b   1.000
_cell.length_c   1.000
_cell.angle_alpha   90.00
_cell.angle_beta   90.00
_cell.angle_gamma   90.00
#
_symmetry.space_group_name_H-M   'P 1'
#
loop_
_entity.id
_entity.type
_entity.pdbx_description
1 polymer ?
#
loop_
_entity_poly.entity_id
_entity_poly.type
_entity_poly.pdbx_seq_one_letter_code
_entity_poly.pdbx_strand_id
1 'polypeptide(L)'
;MHKYTQFLVSTSLTITLAACGGSSDTSNQNIGSSQNTASSTKTISLYTLDRNEQPYQATVVLHDSEGKVILTQTSDNTGHFSAEVSDNAKHISIIGYSYSDRKIYTELNIEEGGSLGNFYFYDPKKTSPIAPPTSCTWVTVDISELTQVTYNNYELEYWQVPLGYDGSRKPLTTSSEICFDPDQETAKSILFTLTAPNGSNSTAALITLDESVTSFQLTSEDFVHEGTLVQPQLSASVNQVISRSYIEHDFNHIVSPTNDTSIDNLSPIFIFPSITEHNFIYQYANESININGADVHLQTHSRSYINSDGQVKLNELPESIHSLSNDVINLTQGQSLSYDFSQTDTRFSRARWDLSFTINDENADWYIYGPTSANIPNLEFGDAFPTPTEGIQFWSVRLGLFGYVDAPTDYLQFRSFVNKRKPNWAFLTQPEYHQSVGSSIQIYFNH
;
A
#
# COMPACT_ATOMS: atom_id res chain seq x y z
N MET A 1 -27.55 5.29 -31.03
CA MET A 1 -26.82 6.12 -32.00
C MET A 1 -25.98 7.14 -31.23
N HIS A 2 -24.83 6.72 -30.69
CA HIS A 2 -23.65 7.54 -30.42
C HIS A 2 -22.47 6.66 -30.83
N LYS A 3 -21.81 7.05 -31.93
CA LYS A 3 -20.59 6.41 -32.44
C LYS A 3 -19.43 7.12 -31.75
N TYR A 4 -18.66 6.43 -30.91
CA TYR A 4 -17.41 6.98 -30.40
C TYR A 4 -16.25 6.57 -31.31
N THR A 5 -16.02 7.50 -32.23
CA THR A 5 -14.76 8.02 -32.79
C THR A 5 -13.60 7.08 -33.11
N GLN A 6 -13.30 7.01 -34.40
CA GLN A 6 -12.04 6.55 -34.98
C GLN A 6 -10.86 7.39 -34.44
N PHE A 7 -9.83 6.73 -33.91
CA PHE A 7 -8.53 7.32 -33.59
C PHE A 7 -7.69 7.47 -34.85
N LEU A 8 -7.49 8.70 -35.31
CA LEU A 8 -6.38 9.08 -36.18
C LEU A 8 -6.00 10.55 -35.92
N VAL A 9 -4.70 10.79 -36.09
CA VAL A 9 -3.95 12.05 -36.18
C VAL A 9 -3.21 12.49 -34.90
N SER A 10 -1.91 12.20 -34.96
CA SER A 10 -0.81 12.87 -34.29
C SER A 10 -1.03 14.37 -34.10
N THR A 11 -0.94 14.83 -32.85
CA THR A 11 -0.53 16.21 -32.59
C THR A 11 0.42 16.20 -31.40
N SER A 12 1.71 16.31 -31.70
CA SER A 12 2.75 16.63 -30.75
C SER A 12 2.45 18.03 -30.20
N LEU A 13 1.88 18.10 -29.00
CA LEU A 13 1.77 19.36 -28.27
C LEU A 13 3.05 19.55 -27.47
N THR A 14 4.08 20.12 -28.11
CA THR A 14 5.29 20.56 -27.41
C THR A 14 4.94 21.82 -26.62
N ILE A 15 4.66 21.67 -25.32
CA ILE A 15 4.63 22.80 -24.41
C ILE A 15 6.07 23.23 -24.18
N THR A 16 6.51 24.24 -24.93
CA THR A 16 7.79 24.92 -24.71
C THR A 16 7.61 25.88 -23.54
N LEU A 17 8.15 25.52 -22.37
CA LEU A 17 8.39 26.51 -21.31
C LEU A 17 9.71 27.24 -21.62
N ALA A 18 9.58 28.54 -21.86
CA ALA A 18 10.69 29.46 -21.99
C ALA A 18 11.40 29.61 -20.63
N ALA A 19 12.67 29.20 -20.57
CA ALA A 19 13.63 29.70 -19.60
C ALA A 19 14.72 30.46 -20.36
N CYS A 20 14.83 31.76 -20.08
CA CYS A 20 15.96 32.60 -20.48
C CYS A 20 17.20 32.24 -19.65
N GLY A 21 18.36 32.22 -20.34
CA GLY A 21 19.71 32.15 -19.74
C GLY A 21 20.57 31.16 -20.55
N GLY A 22 21.28 31.57 -21.60
CA GLY A 22 22.48 32.41 -21.57
C GLY A 22 23.73 31.51 -21.47
N SER A 23 24.20 30.93 -22.59
CA SER A 23 25.35 31.35 -23.41
C SER A 23 26.74 31.04 -22.85
N SER A 24 27.46 30.12 -23.52
CA SER A 24 28.77 30.42 -24.16
C SER A 24 29.29 29.20 -24.94
N ASP A 25 29.62 29.44 -26.22
CA ASP A 25 30.33 28.54 -27.13
C ASP A 25 31.77 28.25 -26.68
N THR A 26 32.28 27.05 -26.98
CA THR A 26 33.49 26.89 -27.83
C THR A 26 33.71 25.44 -28.23
N SER A 27 33.84 25.25 -29.53
CA SER A 27 34.25 24.03 -30.22
C SER A 27 35.70 23.65 -29.92
N ASN A 28 35.99 22.35 -29.79
CA ASN A 28 37.12 21.75 -30.51
C ASN A 28 36.99 20.23 -30.63
N GLN A 29 37.14 19.77 -31.87
CA GLN A 29 37.35 18.37 -32.24
C GLN A 29 38.66 17.88 -31.63
N ASN A 30 38.68 16.66 -31.08
CA ASN A 30 39.80 15.78 -31.30
C ASN A 30 39.46 14.29 -31.21
N ILE A 31 40.15 13.57 -32.07
CA ILE A 31 39.97 12.19 -32.51
C ILE A 31 40.62 11.23 -31.50
N GLY A 32 39.92 10.12 -31.24
CA GLY A 32 40.54 8.81 -31.06
C GLY A 32 41.15 8.49 -29.69
N SER A 33 40.37 7.82 -28.86
CA SER A 33 40.86 6.60 -28.21
C SER A 33 39.68 5.67 -27.96
N SER A 34 39.67 4.53 -28.65
CA SER A 34 38.80 3.40 -28.35
C SER A 34 39.16 2.89 -26.96
N GLN A 35 38.54 3.47 -25.93
CA GLN A 35 38.37 2.79 -24.67
C GLN A 35 37.36 1.68 -24.94
N ASN A 36 37.80 0.43 -24.82
CA ASN A 36 36.91 -0.65 -24.46
C ASN A 36 36.24 -0.23 -23.15
N THR A 37 35.09 0.43 -23.26
CA THR A 37 34.13 0.53 -22.18
C THR A 37 33.77 -0.90 -21.87
N ALA A 38 34.28 -1.41 -20.75
CA ALA A 38 33.71 -2.57 -20.11
C ALA A 38 32.22 -2.24 -19.96
N SER A 39 31.38 -2.86 -20.78
CA SER A 39 29.94 -2.79 -20.59
C SER A 39 29.72 -3.45 -19.23
N SER A 40 29.46 -2.64 -18.21
CA SER A 40 28.99 -3.16 -16.94
C SER A 40 27.60 -3.72 -17.24
N THR A 41 27.53 -5.02 -17.55
CA THR A 41 26.23 -5.65 -17.78
C THR A 41 25.47 -5.56 -16.47
N LYS A 42 24.39 -4.79 -16.49
CA LYS A 42 23.51 -4.63 -15.33
C LYS A 42 22.52 -5.78 -15.37
N THR A 43 22.32 -6.46 -14.25
CA THR A 43 21.38 -7.58 -14.16
C THR A 43 20.11 -7.13 -13.46
N ILE A 44 18.95 -7.50 -14.00
CA ILE A 44 17.66 -7.37 -13.32
C ILE A 44 17.25 -8.72 -12.76
N SER A 45 16.72 -8.75 -11.53
CA SER A 45 16.18 -9.97 -10.93
C SER A 45 14.89 -9.75 -10.16
N LEU A 46 14.05 -10.78 -10.10
CA LEU A 46 12.78 -10.77 -9.37
C LEU A 46 12.34 -12.18 -8.99
N TYR A 47 11.40 -12.25 -8.05
CA TYR A 47 10.68 -13.49 -7.72
C TYR A 47 9.19 -13.34 -8.02
N THR A 48 8.59 -14.40 -8.54
CA THR A 48 7.16 -14.53 -8.78
C THR A 48 6.61 -15.64 -7.90
N LEU A 49 5.67 -15.28 -7.03
CA LEU A 49 5.16 -16.13 -5.97
C LEU A 49 3.62 -16.21 -6.04
N ASP A 50 3.04 -17.26 -5.47
CA ASP A 50 1.62 -17.30 -5.16
C ASP A 50 1.31 -16.63 -3.81
N ARG A 51 0.02 -16.49 -3.46
CA ARG A 51 -0.44 -15.89 -2.19
C ARG A 51 0.13 -16.55 -0.92
N ASN A 52 0.65 -17.78 -1.01
CA ASN A 52 1.23 -18.52 0.11
C ASN A 52 2.77 -18.49 0.05
N GLU A 53 3.32 -17.50 -0.67
CA GLU A 53 4.75 -17.32 -0.91
C GLU A 53 5.43 -18.53 -1.58
N GLN A 54 4.67 -19.37 -2.28
CA GLN A 54 5.24 -20.49 -3.03
C GLN A 54 5.67 -20.05 -4.43
N PRO A 55 6.69 -20.67 -5.03
CA PRO A 55 7.08 -20.44 -6.42
C PRO A 55 5.89 -20.46 -7.40
N TYR A 56 5.80 -19.41 -8.22
CA TYR A 56 4.82 -19.27 -9.29
C TYR A 56 5.55 -18.95 -10.59
N GLN A 57 5.21 -19.63 -11.69
CA GLN A 57 5.82 -19.34 -13.00
C GLN A 57 4.98 -18.29 -13.74
N ALA A 58 5.53 -17.08 -13.90
CA ALA A 58 4.90 -15.99 -14.62
C ALA A 58 5.67 -15.66 -15.90
N THR A 59 5.01 -15.04 -16.86
CA THR A 59 5.66 -14.54 -18.08
C THR A 59 6.24 -13.16 -17.80
N VAL A 60 7.52 -12.97 -18.11
CA VAL A 60 8.26 -11.71 -17.97
C VAL A 60 8.55 -11.17 -19.37
N VAL A 61 8.25 -9.89 -19.59
CA VAL A 61 8.46 -9.19 -20.86
C VAL A 61 9.33 -7.97 -20.60
N LEU A 62 10.47 -7.85 -21.29
CA LEU A 62 11.29 -6.63 -21.30
C LEU A 62 10.86 -5.75 -22.47
N HIS A 63 10.77 -4.45 -22.24
CA HIS A 63 10.37 -3.47 -23.24
C HIS A 63 11.43 -2.39 -23.44
N ASP A 64 11.50 -1.85 -24.65
CA ASP A 64 12.28 -0.65 -24.94
C ASP A 64 11.57 0.65 -24.52
N SER A 65 12.18 1.81 -24.81
CA SER A 65 11.61 3.13 -24.50
C SER A 65 10.30 3.44 -25.23
N GLU A 66 10.04 2.76 -26.34
CA GLU A 66 8.80 2.90 -27.13
C GLU A 66 7.73 1.88 -26.69
N GLY A 67 8.07 0.98 -25.76
CA GLY A 67 7.19 -0.06 -25.24
C GLY A 67 7.20 -1.37 -26.03
N LYS A 68 8.07 -1.49 -27.04
CA LYS A 68 8.17 -2.72 -27.86
C LYS A 68 8.88 -3.84 -27.13
N VAL A 69 8.48 -5.08 -27.42
CA VAL A 69 9.07 -6.28 -26.82
C VAL A 69 10.52 -6.46 -27.26
N ILE A 70 11.42 -6.58 -26.28
CA ILE A 70 12.82 -6.97 -26.46
C ILE A 70 12.99 -8.46 -26.18
N LEU A 71 12.41 -8.94 -25.08
CA LEU A 71 12.56 -10.31 -24.59
C LEU A 71 11.25 -10.74 -23.92
N THR A 72 10.84 -11.98 -24.18
CA THR A 72 9.77 -12.65 -23.43
C THR A 72 10.31 -13.96 -22.89
N GLN A 73 10.17 -14.18 -21.59
CA GLN A 73 10.66 -15.38 -20.91
C GLN A 73 9.78 -15.71 -19.71
N THR A 74 9.60 -16.99 -19.40
CA THR A 74 8.92 -17.42 -18.17
C THR A 74 9.93 -17.51 -17.01
N SER A 75 9.54 -17.10 -15.81
CA SER A 75 10.34 -17.37 -14.60
C SER A 75 10.54 -18.88 -14.39
N ASP A 76 11.64 -19.24 -13.73
CA ASP A 76 12.01 -20.63 -13.54
C ASP A 76 11.07 -21.36 -12.55
N ASN A 77 11.31 -22.64 -12.30
CA ASN A 77 10.48 -23.46 -11.40
C ASN A 77 10.57 -23.04 -9.92
N THR A 78 11.50 -22.15 -9.56
CA THR A 78 11.59 -21.52 -8.24
C THR A 78 10.90 -20.15 -8.21
N GLY A 79 10.29 -19.74 -9.32
CA GLY A 79 9.69 -18.43 -9.50
C GLY A 79 10.73 -17.32 -9.72
N HIS A 80 12.00 -17.66 -9.87
CA HIS A 80 13.06 -16.67 -10.05
C HIS A 80 13.22 -16.31 -11.52
N PHE A 81 13.45 -15.02 -11.78
CA PHE A 81 13.84 -14.51 -13.09
C PHE A 81 15.08 -13.65 -12.93
N SER A 82 16.05 -13.82 -13.83
CA SER A 82 17.26 -13.01 -13.89
C SER A 82 17.72 -12.89 -15.34
N ALA A 83 17.96 -11.66 -15.79
CA ALA A 83 18.45 -11.37 -17.14
C ALA A 83 19.38 -10.17 -17.14
N GLU A 84 20.28 -10.11 -18.12
CA GLU A 84 21.04 -8.88 -18.40
C GLU A 84 20.10 -7.82 -18.98
N VAL A 85 20.17 -6.61 -18.44
CA VAL A 85 19.49 -5.42 -18.95
C VAL A 85 20.35 -4.89 -20.09
N SER A 86 19.90 -5.14 -21.32
CA SER A 86 20.50 -4.51 -22.50
C SER A 86 20.28 -3.00 -22.47
N ASP A 87 21.16 -2.23 -23.11
CA ASP A 87 21.11 -0.75 -23.09
C ASP A 87 19.77 -0.16 -23.59
N ASN A 88 19.01 -0.93 -24.36
CA ASN A 88 17.70 -0.56 -24.87
C ASN A 88 16.53 -0.94 -23.94
N ALA A 89 16.71 -1.78 -22.92
CA ALA A 89 15.64 -2.19 -22.02
C ALA A 89 15.32 -1.10 -20.99
N LYS A 90 14.07 -0.61 -21.00
CA LYS A 90 13.59 0.51 -20.18
C LYS A 90 12.52 0.11 -19.19
N HIS A 91 11.69 -0.87 -19.55
CA HIS A 91 10.57 -1.32 -18.75
C HIS A 91 10.53 -2.84 -18.69
N ILE A 92 9.87 -3.37 -17.67
CA ILE A 92 9.62 -4.81 -17.52
C ILE A 92 8.19 -5.01 -17.08
N SER A 93 7.53 -6.00 -17.67
CA SER A 93 6.19 -6.42 -17.30
C SER A 93 6.18 -7.89 -16.87
N ILE A 94 5.47 -8.21 -15.79
CA ILE A 94 5.30 -9.55 -15.24
C ILE A 94 3.82 -9.89 -15.31
N ILE A 95 3.49 -10.90 -16.11
CA ILE A 95 2.13 -11.29 -16.46
C ILE A 95 1.85 -12.67 -15.88
N GLY A 96 0.78 -12.75 -15.11
CA GLY A 96 0.26 -13.98 -14.56
C GLY A 96 -1.24 -13.91 -14.43
N TYR A 97 -1.78 -14.68 -13.49
CA TYR A 97 -3.20 -14.73 -13.20
C TYR A 97 -3.49 -14.27 -11.78
N SER A 98 -4.70 -13.74 -11.60
CA SER A 98 -5.36 -13.51 -10.34
C SER A 98 -6.74 -14.15 -10.41
N TYR A 99 -6.84 -15.42 -9.98
CA TYR A 99 -8.02 -16.26 -10.22
C TYR A 99 -8.25 -16.42 -11.73
N SER A 100 -9.43 -16.03 -12.25
CA SER A 100 -9.74 -16.04 -13.68
C SER A 100 -9.12 -14.88 -14.45
N ASP A 101 -8.72 -13.83 -13.76
CA ASP A 101 -8.38 -12.56 -14.40
C ASP A 101 -6.87 -12.47 -14.62
N ARG A 102 -6.45 -11.67 -15.60
CA ARG A 102 -5.03 -11.38 -15.81
C ARG A 102 -4.54 -10.40 -14.78
N LYS A 103 -3.34 -10.64 -14.30
CA LYS A 103 -2.62 -9.70 -13.46
C LYS A 103 -1.31 -9.33 -14.14
N ILE A 104 -1.10 -8.04 -14.33
CA ILE A 104 0.09 -7.49 -14.97
C ILE A 104 0.73 -6.53 -13.99
N TYR A 105 2.02 -6.69 -13.74
CA TYR A 105 2.83 -5.69 -13.04
C TYR A 105 3.82 -5.12 -14.02
N THR A 106 4.00 -3.81 -14.08
CA THR A 106 5.02 -3.15 -14.87
C THR A 106 5.88 -2.27 -13.97
N GLU A 107 7.19 -2.43 -14.06
CA GLU A 107 8.18 -1.54 -13.47
C GLU A 107 8.80 -0.68 -14.58
N LEU A 108 8.68 0.63 -14.44
CA LEU A 108 9.38 1.59 -15.30
C LEU A 108 10.81 1.79 -14.80
N ASN A 109 11.65 2.33 -15.68
CA ASN A 109 13.04 2.71 -15.42
C ASN A 109 13.87 1.59 -14.76
N ILE A 110 14.13 0.53 -15.53
CA ILE A 110 14.93 -0.63 -15.08
C ILE A 110 16.40 -0.59 -15.55
N GLU A 111 16.85 0.50 -16.15
CA GLU A 111 18.15 0.57 -16.84
C GLU A 111 19.36 0.45 -15.93
N GLU A 112 19.18 0.66 -14.63
CA GLU A 112 20.22 0.46 -13.62
C GLU A 112 20.28 -0.99 -13.09
N GLY A 113 19.35 -1.85 -13.52
CA GLY A 113 19.22 -3.22 -13.03
C GLY A 113 18.79 -3.28 -11.56
N GLY A 114 19.24 -4.33 -10.88
CA GLY A 114 18.97 -4.61 -9.47
C GLY A 114 17.83 -5.60 -9.24
N SER A 115 17.49 -5.81 -7.97
CA SER A 115 16.32 -6.63 -7.62
C SER A 115 15.05 -5.77 -7.62
N LEU A 116 13.99 -6.27 -8.24
CA LEU A 116 12.65 -5.69 -8.22
C LEU A 116 11.76 -6.26 -7.10
N GLY A 117 12.27 -7.22 -6.31
CA GLY A 117 11.53 -7.85 -5.23
C GLY A 117 10.58 -8.95 -5.68
N ASN A 118 9.48 -9.10 -4.95
CA ASN A 118 8.51 -10.18 -5.10
C ASN A 118 7.22 -9.70 -5.77
N PHE A 119 6.71 -10.48 -6.72
CA PHE A 119 5.43 -10.25 -7.40
C PHE A 119 4.49 -11.41 -7.12
N TYR A 120 3.29 -11.10 -6.63
CA TYR A 120 2.34 -12.10 -6.14
C TYR A 120 1.17 -12.30 -7.11
N PHE A 121 0.85 -13.58 -7.38
CA PHE A 121 -0.20 -14.04 -8.29
C PHE A 121 -1.13 -15.04 -7.59
N TYR A 122 -2.28 -15.33 -8.20
CA TYR A 122 -3.16 -16.42 -7.77
C TYR A 122 -3.24 -17.44 -8.90
N ASP A 123 -2.77 -18.66 -8.64
CA ASP A 123 -2.82 -19.73 -9.62
C ASP A 123 -4.28 -20.22 -9.83
N PRO A 124 -4.86 -20.07 -11.05
CA PRO A 124 -6.21 -20.55 -11.36
C PRO A 124 -6.36 -22.06 -11.19
N LYS A 125 -5.26 -22.82 -11.24
CA LYS A 125 -5.25 -24.29 -11.07
C LYS A 125 -5.13 -24.71 -9.61
N LYS A 126 -4.68 -23.82 -8.73
CA LYS A 126 -4.69 -24.00 -7.27
C LYS A 126 -5.84 -23.24 -6.63
N THR A 127 -7.01 -23.24 -7.26
CA THR A 127 -8.28 -22.97 -6.56
C THR A 127 -8.60 -24.15 -5.63
N SER A 128 -7.70 -24.46 -4.69
CA SER A 128 -8.21 -24.96 -3.44
C SER A 128 -8.90 -23.74 -2.83
N PRO A 129 -10.22 -23.76 -2.59
CA PRO A 129 -10.74 -22.84 -1.61
C PRO A 129 -9.96 -23.21 -0.36
N ILE A 130 -8.99 -22.37 0.00
CA ILE A 130 -8.67 -22.25 1.42
C ILE A 130 -10.02 -21.89 1.98
N ALA A 131 -10.70 -22.88 2.57
CA ALA A 131 -11.86 -22.61 3.38
C ALA A 131 -11.39 -21.45 4.26
N PRO A 132 -12.08 -20.30 4.28
CA PRO A 132 -11.76 -19.29 5.27
C PRO A 132 -11.64 -20.05 6.60
N PRO A 133 -10.62 -19.81 7.44
CA PRO A 133 -10.47 -20.58 8.67
C PRO A 133 -11.83 -20.61 9.39
N THR A 134 -12.51 -21.76 9.35
CA THR A 134 -13.91 -21.90 9.75
C THR A 134 -14.07 -22.40 11.18
N SER A 135 -12.99 -22.44 11.95
CA SER A 135 -13.06 -22.86 13.35
C SER A 135 -12.16 -21.99 14.21
N CYS A 136 -12.69 -20.85 14.62
CA CYS A 136 -12.23 -20.29 15.87
C CYS A 136 -12.83 -21.09 17.04
N THR A 137 -12.03 -21.25 18.07
CA THR A 137 -12.46 -21.69 19.40
C THR A 137 -13.13 -20.52 20.09
N TRP A 138 -14.40 -20.70 20.46
CA TRP A 138 -15.11 -19.73 21.28
C TRP A 138 -14.66 -19.86 22.73
N VAL A 139 -14.16 -18.77 23.28
CA VAL A 139 -13.69 -18.67 24.66
C VAL A 139 -14.63 -17.75 25.44
N THR A 140 -15.14 -18.25 26.57
CA THR A 140 -15.97 -17.42 27.47
C THR A 140 -15.07 -16.55 28.35
N VAL A 141 -15.25 -15.25 28.27
CA VAL A 141 -14.62 -14.26 29.14
C VAL A 141 -15.59 -13.90 30.25
N ASP A 142 -15.28 -14.32 31.47
CA ASP A 142 -15.99 -13.90 32.67
C ASP A 142 -15.43 -12.57 33.15
N ILE A 143 -16.28 -11.54 33.20
CA ILE A 143 -15.93 -10.21 33.68
C ILE A 143 -16.68 -9.83 34.96
N SER A 144 -17.27 -10.81 35.65
CA SER A 144 -18.02 -10.60 36.89
C SER A 144 -17.17 -9.99 38.00
N GLU A 145 -15.86 -10.24 38.04
CA GLU A 145 -14.93 -9.62 38.98
C GLU A 145 -14.42 -8.24 38.55
N LEU A 146 -14.62 -7.84 37.29
CA LEU A 146 -14.38 -6.46 36.84
C LEU A 146 -15.46 -5.47 37.33
N THR A 147 -16.40 -5.89 38.18
CA THR A 147 -17.63 -5.12 38.43
C THR A 147 -17.56 -4.03 39.54
N GLN A 148 -17.93 -2.83 39.09
CA GLN A 148 -18.60 -1.69 39.74
C GLN A 148 -17.91 -0.82 40.80
N VAL A 149 -17.01 -1.29 41.66
CA VAL A 149 -16.43 -0.35 42.67
C VAL A 149 -15.32 0.51 42.06
N THR A 150 -14.44 -0.08 41.23
CA THR A 150 -13.26 0.60 40.66
C THR A 150 -13.52 1.11 39.25
N TYR A 151 -14.20 0.32 38.41
CA TYR A 151 -14.36 0.59 36.97
C TYR A 151 -15.83 0.86 36.58
N ASN A 152 -16.61 1.47 37.48
CA ASN A 152 -18.01 1.80 37.16
C ASN A 152 -18.09 2.66 35.89
N ASN A 153 -18.92 2.24 34.93
CA ASN A 153 -19.11 2.88 33.63
C ASN A 153 -17.87 2.96 32.72
N TYR A 154 -16.79 2.21 33.00
CA TYR A 154 -15.70 2.07 32.03
C TYR A 154 -16.17 1.28 30.82
N GLU A 155 -15.60 1.59 29.66
CA GLU A 155 -15.79 0.84 28.42
C GLU A 155 -14.70 -0.23 28.33
N LEU A 156 -15.11 -1.50 28.18
CA LEU A 156 -14.22 -2.61 27.90
C LEU A 156 -14.18 -2.82 26.38
N GLU A 157 -12.98 -2.74 25.82
CA GLU A 157 -12.73 -3.10 24.43
C GLU A 157 -11.71 -4.24 24.38
N TYR A 158 -11.82 -5.09 23.38
CA TYR A 158 -10.82 -6.12 23.12
C TYR A 158 -10.40 -6.12 21.65
N TRP A 159 -9.16 -6.53 21.43
CA TRP A 159 -8.55 -6.63 20.11
C TRP A 159 -7.81 -7.96 20.00
N GLN A 160 -8.18 -8.75 19.00
CA GLN A 160 -7.49 -10.00 18.69
C GLN A 160 -6.18 -9.69 17.98
N VAL A 161 -5.13 -10.40 18.37
CA VAL A 161 -3.79 -10.30 17.82
C VAL A 161 -3.59 -11.62 17.09
N PRO A 162 -3.57 -11.70 15.73
CA PRO A 162 -3.68 -10.61 14.76
C PRO A 162 -5.14 -10.27 14.43
N LEU A 163 -5.38 -8.99 14.12
CA LEU A 163 -6.70 -8.39 13.96
C LEU A 163 -7.65 -9.23 13.08
N GLY A 164 -8.64 -9.84 13.72
CA GLY A 164 -9.96 -10.03 13.13
C GLY A 164 -10.70 -8.69 13.11
N TYR A 165 -11.62 -8.50 12.16
CA TYR A 165 -12.46 -7.29 12.00
C TYR A 165 -13.39 -6.97 13.20
N ASP A 166 -13.29 -7.70 14.32
CA ASP A 166 -14.22 -7.66 15.43
C ASP A 166 -13.62 -6.97 16.67
N GLY A 167 -13.35 -5.67 16.54
CA GLY A 167 -13.25 -4.80 17.71
C GLY A 167 -14.66 -4.47 18.18
N SER A 168 -15.20 -5.22 19.14
CA SER A 168 -16.52 -4.91 19.71
C SER A 168 -16.37 -4.11 21.00
N ARG A 169 -16.89 -2.88 21.00
CA ARG A 169 -17.07 -2.11 22.24
C ARG A 169 -18.17 -2.74 23.05
N LYS A 170 -17.86 -3.21 24.26
CA LYS A 170 -18.88 -3.78 25.15
C LYS A 170 -18.94 -3.00 26.45
N PRO A 171 -20.13 -2.49 26.84
CA PRO A 171 -20.31 -2.01 28.20
C PRO A 171 -20.08 -3.19 29.14
N LEU A 172 -19.47 -2.92 30.30
CA LEU A 172 -19.20 -3.93 31.32
C LEU A 172 -20.51 -4.65 31.74
N THR A 173 -20.73 -5.85 31.20
CA THR A 173 -21.85 -6.75 31.53
C THR A 173 -21.33 -8.20 31.59
N THR A 174 -21.93 -9.02 32.45
CA THR A 174 -21.31 -10.14 33.19
C THR A 174 -20.54 -11.24 32.43
N SER A 175 -20.62 -11.33 31.10
CA SER A 175 -19.77 -12.25 30.32
C SER A 175 -19.75 -11.89 28.82
N SER A 176 -18.73 -12.36 28.10
CA SER A 176 -18.66 -12.25 26.64
C SER A 176 -17.99 -13.47 26.02
N GLU A 177 -18.43 -13.88 24.84
CA GLU A 177 -17.74 -14.91 24.05
C GLU A 177 -16.84 -14.23 23.02
N ILE A 178 -15.61 -14.73 22.88
CA ILE A 178 -14.62 -14.25 21.91
C ILE A 178 -14.14 -15.43 21.07
N CYS A 179 -14.00 -15.21 19.78
CA CYS A 179 -13.62 -16.19 18.76
C CYS A 179 -12.09 -16.19 18.56
N PHE A 180 -11.36 -17.18 19.09
CA PHE A 180 -9.90 -17.28 18.99
C PHE A 180 -9.47 -18.39 18.01
N ASP A 181 -8.54 -18.15 17.08
CA ASP A 181 -8.04 -19.17 16.15
C ASP A 181 -6.76 -19.83 16.68
N PRO A 182 -6.81 -21.05 17.25
CA PRO A 182 -5.63 -21.70 17.84
C PRO A 182 -4.56 -22.11 16.82
N ASP A 183 -4.95 -22.29 15.55
CA ASP A 183 -4.07 -22.81 14.50
C ASP A 183 -3.19 -21.72 13.86
N GLN A 184 -3.47 -20.44 14.16
CA GLN A 184 -2.61 -19.31 13.84
C GLN A 184 -1.65 -19.10 15.01
N GLU A 185 -0.36 -19.42 14.86
CA GLU A 185 0.67 -19.16 15.90
C GLU A 185 0.66 -17.70 16.38
N THR A 186 0.24 -16.81 15.50
CA THR A 186 0.09 -15.37 15.71
C THR A 186 -1.12 -15.02 16.59
N ALA A 187 -2.16 -15.86 16.66
CA ALA A 187 -3.45 -15.50 17.27
C ALA A 187 -3.51 -15.51 18.81
N LYS A 188 -2.43 -15.92 19.49
CA LYS A 188 -2.50 -16.43 20.87
C LYS A 188 -2.72 -15.36 21.94
N SER A 189 -2.63 -14.08 21.63
CA SER A 189 -2.82 -13.02 22.63
C SER A 189 -4.07 -12.19 22.33
N ILE A 190 -4.68 -11.65 23.37
CA ILE A 190 -5.82 -10.72 23.28
C ILE A 190 -5.48 -9.52 24.14
N LEU A 191 -5.53 -8.33 23.53
CA LEU A 191 -5.46 -7.10 24.29
C LEU A 191 -6.87 -6.73 24.76
N PHE A 192 -7.04 -6.55 26.06
CA PHE A 192 -8.19 -5.89 26.65
C PHE A 192 -7.81 -4.49 27.10
N THR A 193 -8.70 -3.53 26.91
CA THR A 193 -8.53 -2.16 27.42
C THR A 193 -9.76 -1.74 28.20
N LEU A 194 -9.54 -1.07 29.32
CA LEU A 194 -10.56 -0.43 30.14
C LEU A 194 -10.37 1.08 30.07
N THR A 195 -11.30 1.78 29.43
CA THR A 195 -11.23 3.24 29.27
C THR A 195 -12.34 3.91 30.08
N ALA A 196 -11.98 4.94 30.86
CA ALA A 196 -12.99 5.68 31.60
C ALA A 196 -13.96 6.40 30.67
N PRO A 197 -15.23 6.61 31.07
CA PRO A 197 -16.25 7.21 30.21
C PRO A 197 -15.98 8.67 29.82
N ASN A 198 -15.16 9.39 30.60
CA ASN A 198 -14.68 10.73 30.24
C ASN A 198 -13.37 10.69 29.41
N GLY A 199 -12.85 9.50 29.13
CA GLY A 199 -11.57 9.22 28.48
C GLY A 199 -10.36 9.87 29.16
N SER A 200 -10.39 10.04 30.49
CA SER A 200 -9.25 10.61 31.24
C SER A 200 -8.10 9.63 31.47
N ASN A 201 -8.40 8.34 31.46
CA ASN A 201 -7.43 7.27 31.68
C ASN A 201 -7.90 6.00 30.97
N SER A 202 -6.93 5.16 30.64
CA SER A 202 -7.14 3.83 30.08
C SER A 202 -6.09 2.90 30.65
N THR A 203 -6.45 1.66 30.93
CA THR A 203 -5.52 0.60 31.36
C THR A 203 -5.71 -0.61 30.46
N ALA A 204 -4.71 -1.47 30.36
CA ALA A 204 -4.78 -2.65 29.52
C ALA A 204 -4.28 -3.93 30.21
N ALA A 205 -4.81 -5.05 29.71
CA ALA A 205 -4.39 -6.40 30.03
C ALA A 205 -4.06 -7.13 28.73
N LEU A 206 -2.88 -7.73 28.63
CA LEU A 206 -2.51 -8.60 27.52
C LEU A 206 -2.60 -10.06 27.98
N ILE A 207 -3.60 -10.78 27.49
CA ILE A 207 -3.87 -12.16 27.90
C ILE A 207 -3.43 -13.10 26.80
N THR A 208 -2.51 -14.01 27.10
CA THR A 208 -2.16 -15.11 26.20
C THR A 208 -3.02 -16.33 26.51
N LEU A 209 -3.69 -16.87 25.49
CA LEU A 209 -4.55 -18.05 25.57
C LEU A 209 -3.83 -19.27 25.02
N ASP A 210 -3.94 -20.37 25.76
CA ASP A 210 -3.53 -21.69 25.28
C ASP A 210 -4.68 -22.37 24.52
N GLU A 211 -4.34 -23.31 23.63
CA GLU A 211 -5.29 -24.04 22.74
C GLU A 211 -6.38 -24.83 23.50
N SER A 212 -6.20 -25.05 24.80
CA SER A 212 -7.13 -25.77 25.67
C SER A 212 -8.11 -24.87 26.45
N VAL A 213 -7.94 -23.55 26.39
CA VAL A 213 -8.75 -22.61 27.18
C VAL A 213 -10.14 -22.48 26.55
N THR A 214 -11.17 -22.84 27.32
CA THR A 214 -12.58 -22.66 26.95
C THR A 214 -13.23 -21.49 27.71
N SER A 215 -12.61 -21.06 28.80
CA SER A 215 -13.01 -19.88 29.56
C SER A 215 -11.87 -19.33 30.39
N PHE A 216 -11.85 -18.02 30.62
CA PHE A 216 -11.01 -17.37 31.63
C PHE A 216 -11.76 -16.20 32.27
N GLN A 217 -11.27 -15.77 33.42
CA GLN A 217 -11.82 -14.65 34.17
C GLN A 217 -10.88 -13.46 34.06
N LEU A 218 -11.41 -12.28 33.76
CA LEU A 218 -10.68 -11.03 33.87
C LEU A 218 -10.94 -10.42 35.25
N THR A 219 -9.87 -9.96 35.88
CA THR A 219 -9.86 -9.32 37.20
C THR A 219 -9.18 -7.95 37.12
N SER A 220 -9.35 -7.13 38.15
CA SER A 220 -8.67 -5.83 38.19
C SER A 220 -7.13 -5.95 38.21
N GLU A 221 -6.61 -7.09 38.66
CA GLU A 221 -5.16 -7.33 38.75
C GLU A 221 -4.51 -7.61 37.39
N ASP A 222 -5.30 -7.98 36.37
CA ASP A 222 -4.80 -8.22 35.01
C ASP A 222 -4.45 -6.91 34.27
N PHE A 223 -5.08 -5.80 34.68
CA PHE A 223 -4.96 -4.50 34.03
C PHE A 223 -3.77 -3.69 34.55
N VAL A 224 -2.57 -4.22 34.32
CA VAL A 224 -1.30 -3.66 34.84
C VAL A 224 -0.63 -2.65 33.90
N HIS A 225 -1.15 -2.49 32.69
CA HIS A 225 -0.54 -1.64 31.68
C HIS A 225 -1.25 -0.29 31.60
N GLU A 226 -0.63 0.74 32.17
CA GLU A 226 -1.15 2.10 32.13
C GLU A 226 -1.12 2.67 30.70
N GLY A 227 -2.25 3.22 30.27
CA GLY A 227 -2.40 3.88 28.99
C GLY A 227 -1.82 5.29 29.03
N THR A 228 -1.04 5.62 28.00
CA THR A 228 -0.55 6.98 27.77
C THR A 228 -1.48 7.69 26.81
N LEU A 229 -2.07 8.80 27.26
CA LEU A 229 -2.94 9.63 26.44
C LEU A 229 -2.14 10.28 25.31
N VAL A 230 -2.59 10.06 24.08
CA VAL A 230 -2.03 10.70 22.89
C VAL A 230 -2.66 12.08 22.74
N GLN A 231 -1.83 13.10 22.52
CA GLN A 231 -2.29 14.42 22.11
C GLN A 231 -2.22 14.50 20.58
N PRO A 232 -3.31 14.18 19.85
CA PRO A 232 -3.27 14.16 18.40
C PRO A 232 -2.98 15.57 17.90
N GLN A 233 -1.89 15.70 17.14
CA GLN A 233 -1.67 16.85 16.28
C GLN A 233 -2.31 16.52 14.93
N LEU A 234 -3.25 17.35 14.50
CA LEU A 234 -4.07 17.10 13.33
C LEU A 234 -3.75 18.08 12.21
N SER A 235 -3.62 17.55 11.00
CA SER A 235 -3.49 18.35 9.78
C SER A 235 -4.80 19.09 9.47
N ALA A 236 -4.71 20.25 8.82
CA ALA A 236 -5.88 21.12 8.62
C ALA A 236 -7.04 20.47 7.82
N SER A 237 -6.73 19.56 6.88
CA SER A 237 -7.71 18.94 5.98
C SER A 237 -8.12 17.52 6.40
N VAL A 238 -7.67 17.04 7.56
CA VAL A 238 -7.99 15.67 8.01
C VAL A 238 -9.48 15.53 8.31
N ASN A 239 -10.08 14.44 7.88
CA ASN A 239 -11.47 14.10 8.20
C ASN A 239 -11.64 12.71 8.83
N GLN A 240 -10.58 11.90 8.87
CA GLN A 240 -10.57 10.61 9.53
C GLN A 240 -9.19 10.36 10.15
N VAL A 241 -9.17 9.75 11.34
CA VAL A 241 -7.95 9.46 12.11
C VAL A 241 -8.00 8.03 12.61
N ILE A 242 -6.90 7.29 12.48
CA ILE A 242 -6.76 5.92 12.97
C ILE A 242 -5.45 5.81 13.75
N SER A 243 -5.47 5.36 14.99
CA SER A 243 -4.25 4.95 15.69
C SER A 243 -3.95 3.47 15.41
N ARG A 244 -2.67 3.11 15.38
CA ARG A 244 -2.20 1.71 15.33
C ARG A 244 -0.94 1.58 16.13
N SER A 245 -0.90 0.61 17.04
CA SER A 245 0.29 0.23 17.78
C SER A 245 0.73 -1.16 17.38
N TYR A 246 2.02 -1.46 17.52
CA TYR A 246 2.62 -2.71 17.09
C TYR A 246 3.50 -3.27 18.20
N ILE A 247 3.47 -4.59 18.33
CA ILE A 247 4.33 -5.37 19.22
C ILE A 247 5.51 -5.90 18.40
N GLU A 248 6.74 -5.56 18.76
CA GLU A 248 7.93 -5.79 17.92
C GLU A 248 8.29 -7.26 17.76
N HIS A 249 8.23 -8.07 18.83
CA HIS A 249 8.47 -9.50 18.68
C HIS A 249 7.36 -10.21 17.88
N ASP A 250 6.31 -9.47 17.50
CA ASP A 250 5.10 -9.99 16.93
C ASP A 250 4.57 -9.07 15.81
N PHE A 251 5.42 -8.71 14.84
CA PHE A 251 5.08 -7.79 13.73
C PHE A 251 4.00 -8.26 12.73
N ASN A 252 3.18 -9.24 13.12
CA ASN A 252 1.89 -9.49 12.49
C ASN A 252 0.75 -8.78 13.26
N HIS A 253 1.06 -8.04 14.32
CA HIS A 253 0.10 -7.62 15.32
C HIS A 253 -0.05 -6.12 15.40
N ILE A 254 -1.23 -5.68 14.98
CA ILE A 254 -1.71 -4.32 15.15
C ILE A 254 -2.61 -4.33 16.37
N VAL A 255 -2.36 -3.40 17.27
CA VAL A 255 -3.11 -3.19 18.49
C VAL A 255 -3.57 -1.75 18.45
N SER A 256 -4.83 -1.48 18.10
CA SER A 256 -5.42 -0.19 18.48
C SER A 256 -6.91 -0.16 18.21
N PRO A 257 -7.66 0.60 19.04
CA PRO A 257 -8.99 1.05 18.68
C PRO A 257 -9.02 1.81 17.36
N THR A 258 -9.58 1.17 16.33
CA THR A 258 -10.02 1.84 15.12
C THR A 258 -11.26 2.66 15.44
N ASN A 259 -11.05 3.90 15.87
CA ASN A 259 -12.11 4.89 15.83
C ASN A 259 -12.17 5.44 14.41
N ASP A 260 -12.98 4.80 13.54
CA ASP A 260 -13.39 5.41 12.28
C ASP A 260 -14.38 6.55 12.58
N THR A 261 -13.87 7.60 13.22
CA THR A 261 -14.65 8.75 13.65
C THR A 261 -14.23 9.95 12.82
N SER A 262 -15.22 10.67 12.28
CA SER A 262 -15.02 12.05 11.85
C SER A 262 -14.28 12.80 12.95
N ILE A 263 -13.39 13.72 12.57
CA ILE A 263 -12.69 14.63 13.50
C ILE A 263 -13.65 15.31 14.50
N ASP A 264 -14.91 15.48 14.13
CA ASP A 264 -15.95 16.10 14.95
C ASP A 264 -16.30 15.29 16.22
N ASN A 265 -15.94 14.00 16.27
CA ASN A 265 -16.26 13.07 17.36
C ASN A 265 -15.03 12.25 17.81
N LEU A 266 -13.83 12.82 17.72
CA LEU A 266 -12.61 12.10 18.08
C LEU A 266 -12.60 11.72 19.56
N SER A 267 -12.73 10.42 19.85
CA SER A 267 -12.54 9.89 21.21
C SER A 267 -11.06 9.96 21.61
N PRO A 268 -10.74 10.07 22.92
CA PRO A 268 -9.37 10.03 23.40
C PRO A 268 -8.63 8.79 22.91
N ILE A 269 -7.41 9.01 22.42
CA ILE A 269 -6.54 7.95 21.89
C ILE A 269 -5.53 7.59 22.98
N PHE A 270 -5.40 6.30 23.30
CA PHE A 270 -4.40 5.79 24.22
C PHE A 270 -3.45 4.83 23.51
N ILE A 271 -2.18 4.87 23.89
CA ILE A 271 -1.17 3.87 23.56
C ILE A 271 -0.72 3.18 24.85
N PHE A 272 -0.16 1.98 24.75
CA PHE A 272 0.30 1.21 25.91
C PHE A 272 1.78 0.86 25.76
N PRO A 273 2.71 1.80 26.06
CA PRO A 273 4.14 1.63 25.78
C PRO A 273 4.80 0.44 26.51
N SER A 274 4.19 -0.07 27.58
CA SER A 274 4.64 -1.30 28.24
C SER A 274 4.31 -2.58 27.48
N ILE A 275 3.46 -2.49 26.45
CA ILE A 275 3.05 -3.59 25.57
C ILE A 275 3.55 -3.35 24.14
N THR A 276 3.43 -2.12 23.63
CA THR A 276 3.67 -1.80 22.22
C THR A 276 4.85 -0.85 22.01
N GLU A 277 5.84 -1.30 21.26
CA GLU A 277 7.09 -0.57 21.00
C GLU A 277 6.94 0.49 19.89
N HIS A 278 6.04 0.26 18.91
CA HIS A 278 5.84 1.18 17.81
C HIS A 278 4.39 1.65 17.73
N ASN A 279 4.18 2.96 17.84
CA ASN A 279 2.86 3.56 17.92
C ASN A 279 2.72 4.61 16.81
N PHE A 280 1.59 4.61 16.11
CA PHE A 280 1.36 5.45 14.95
C PHE A 280 -0.03 6.05 14.95
N ILE A 281 -0.14 7.24 14.39
CA ILE A 281 -1.41 7.88 14.03
C ILE A 281 -1.42 8.05 12.52
N TYR A 282 -2.49 7.55 11.91
CA TYR A 282 -2.80 7.68 10.50
C TYR A 282 -3.88 8.74 10.38
N GLN A 283 -3.65 9.69 9.50
CA GLN A 283 -4.60 10.74 9.16
C GLN A 283 -5.05 10.50 7.73
N TYR A 284 -6.32 10.74 7.46
CA TYR A 284 -6.92 10.63 6.13
C TYR A 284 -7.76 11.87 5.83
N ALA A 285 -7.68 12.31 4.57
CA ALA A 285 -8.63 13.21 3.95
C ALA A 285 -9.27 12.45 2.78
N ASN A 286 -10.53 12.06 2.97
CA ASN A 286 -11.32 11.36 1.96
C ASN A 286 -12.32 12.33 1.32
N GLU A 287 -12.34 12.40 0.00
CA GLU A 287 -13.27 13.22 -0.76
C GLU A 287 -13.91 12.38 -1.86
N SER A 288 -15.19 12.63 -2.15
CA SER A 288 -15.86 12.07 -3.32
C SER A 288 -16.42 13.20 -4.14
N ILE A 289 -16.10 13.23 -5.43
CA ILE A 289 -16.57 14.24 -6.37
C ILE A 289 -17.10 13.55 -7.62
N ASN A 290 -18.00 14.23 -8.33
CA ASN A 290 -18.46 13.78 -9.64
C ASN A 290 -17.90 14.72 -10.71
N ILE A 291 -17.15 14.17 -11.67
CA ILE A 291 -16.61 14.92 -12.81
C ILE A 291 -17.16 14.30 -14.09
N ASN A 292 -17.95 15.06 -14.85
CA ASN A 292 -18.52 14.63 -16.13
C ASN A 292 -19.28 13.29 -16.06
N GLY A 293 -19.93 12.98 -14.93
CA GLY A 293 -20.66 11.73 -14.74
C GLY A 293 -19.81 10.53 -14.27
N ALA A 294 -18.50 10.71 -14.10
CA ALA A 294 -17.62 9.74 -13.46
C ALA A 294 -17.51 10.02 -11.95
N ASP A 295 -17.57 8.96 -11.14
CA ASP A 295 -17.38 9.04 -9.70
C ASP A 295 -15.89 8.94 -9.39
N VAL A 296 -15.39 9.99 -8.74
CA VAL A 296 -13.97 10.17 -8.42
C VAL A 296 -13.82 10.20 -6.90
N HIS A 297 -13.07 9.25 -6.37
CA HIS A 297 -12.70 9.17 -4.97
C HIS A 297 -11.26 9.61 -4.80
N LEU A 298 -11.05 10.61 -3.96
CA LEU A 298 -9.74 11.08 -3.57
C LEU A 298 -9.46 10.69 -2.14
N GLN A 299 -8.26 10.20 -1.89
CA GLN A 299 -7.80 9.89 -0.55
C GLN A 299 -6.37 10.36 -0.42
N THR A 300 -6.13 11.29 0.49
CA THR A 300 -4.78 11.62 0.97
C THR A 300 -4.61 11.04 2.37
N HIS A 301 -3.43 10.51 2.67
CA HIS A 301 -3.10 9.97 3.97
C HIS A 301 -1.67 10.33 4.40
N SER A 302 -1.48 10.40 5.70
CA SER A 302 -0.16 10.49 6.32
C SER A 302 -0.10 9.56 7.52
N ARG A 303 1.08 9.01 7.77
CA ARG A 303 1.42 8.29 8.99
C ARG A 303 2.42 9.11 9.79
N SER A 304 2.09 9.36 11.04
CA SER A 304 2.95 10.00 12.03
C SER A 304 3.31 9.00 13.13
N TYR A 305 4.51 9.14 13.69
CA TYR A 305 4.97 8.32 14.80
C TYR A 305 4.52 8.95 16.12
N ILE A 306 4.15 8.11 17.08
CA ILE A 306 3.79 8.51 18.45
C ILE A 306 4.90 8.01 19.37
N ASN A 307 5.52 8.93 20.09
CA ASN A 307 6.51 8.60 21.11
C ASN A 307 5.84 7.90 22.30
N SER A 308 6.61 7.21 23.13
CA SER A 308 6.12 6.52 24.32
C SER A 308 5.47 7.45 25.37
N ASP A 309 5.70 8.75 25.29
CA ASP A 309 5.08 9.77 26.15
C ASP A 309 3.75 10.33 25.59
N GLY A 310 3.27 9.79 24.46
CA GLY A 310 2.05 10.21 23.80
C GLY A 310 2.20 11.43 22.88
N GLN A 311 3.43 11.99 22.75
CA GLN A 311 3.67 13.07 21.80
C GLN A 311 3.74 12.57 20.37
N VAL A 312 3.02 13.24 19.47
CA VAL A 312 3.02 12.93 18.03
C VAL A 312 4.14 13.70 17.33
N LYS A 313 5.03 12.98 16.65
CA LYS A 313 5.93 13.59 15.65
C LYS A 313 5.12 13.75 14.36
N LEU A 314 4.41 14.87 14.24
CA LEU A 314 3.47 15.12 13.16
C LEU A 314 4.14 15.04 11.79
N ASN A 315 3.52 14.28 10.91
CA ASN A 315 3.76 14.24 9.48
C ASN A 315 2.48 14.75 8.79
N GLU A 316 2.54 15.96 8.26
CA GLU A 316 1.38 16.64 7.69
C GLU A 316 0.80 15.87 6.49
N LEU A 317 -0.52 15.88 6.35
CA LEU A 317 -1.17 15.44 5.11
C LEU A 317 -0.61 16.24 3.92
N PRO A 318 -0.30 15.58 2.80
CA PRO A 318 -0.07 16.26 1.52
C PRO A 318 -1.25 17.17 1.14
N GLU A 319 -0.99 18.18 0.31
CA GLU A 319 -2.06 18.98 -0.29
C GLU A 319 -3.00 18.10 -1.12
N SER A 320 -4.26 18.54 -1.25
CA SER A 320 -5.26 17.79 -2.03
C SER A 320 -4.83 17.73 -3.49
N ILE A 321 -4.88 16.52 -4.05
CA ILE A 321 -4.53 16.26 -5.45
C ILE A 321 -5.71 16.43 -6.40
N HIS A 322 -6.75 17.15 -5.97
CA HIS A 322 -7.96 17.40 -6.74
C HIS A 322 -7.69 17.95 -8.15
N SER A 323 -6.67 18.82 -8.30
CA SER A 323 -6.28 19.38 -9.60
C SER A 323 -5.86 18.33 -10.63
N LEU A 324 -5.37 17.17 -10.18
CA LEU A 324 -4.91 16.09 -11.06
C LEU A 324 -6.06 15.23 -11.60
N SER A 325 -7.29 15.41 -11.12
CA SER A 325 -8.43 14.54 -11.51
C SER A 325 -8.74 14.62 -13.00
N ASN A 326 -8.70 15.82 -13.59
CA ASN A 326 -8.89 16.00 -15.03
C ASN A 326 -7.75 15.38 -15.84
N ASP A 327 -6.52 15.46 -15.32
CA ASP A 327 -5.38 14.81 -15.95
C ASP A 327 -5.63 13.30 -15.95
N VAL A 328 -5.92 12.67 -14.81
CA VAL A 328 -6.24 11.24 -14.73
C VAL A 328 -7.38 10.82 -15.68
N ILE A 329 -8.45 11.62 -15.82
CA ILE A 329 -9.53 11.36 -16.77
C ILE A 329 -9.05 11.46 -18.22
N ASN A 330 -8.30 12.50 -18.57
CA ASN A 330 -7.77 12.66 -19.92
C ASN A 330 -6.79 11.55 -20.29
N LEU A 331 -6.11 10.97 -19.29
CA LEU A 331 -5.13 9.92 -19.48
C LEU A 331 -5.75 8.59 -19.89
N THR A 332 -7.01 8.31 -19.53
CA THR A 332 -7.73 7.12 -20.04
C THR A 332 -8.12 7.22 -21.51
N GLN A 333 -7.94 8.41 -22.11
CA GLN A 333 -8.27 8.70 -23.51
C GLN A 333 -7.02 8.86 -24.40
N GLY A 334 -5.81 8.79 -23.83
CA GLY A 334 -4.54 8.98 -24.53
C GLY A 334 -3.88 7.69 -25.03
N GLN A 335 -3.02 7.79 -26.04
CA GLN A 335 -2.18 6.69 -26.54
C GLN A 335 -0.80 6.60 -25.88
N SER A 336 -0.38 7.58 -25.10
CA SER A 336 0.89 7.54 -24.36
C SER A 336 0.77 8.52 -23.20
N LEU A 337 1.20 8.11 -22.02
CA LEU A 337 0.91 8.82 -20.78
C LEU A 337 2.20 9.45 -20.26
N SER A 338 2.37 10.74 -20.50
CA SER A 338 3.38 11.56 -19.81
C SER A 338 2.76 12.22 -18.59
N TYR A 339 3.44 12.15 -17.45
CA TYR A 339 3.00 12.76 -16.20
C TYR A 339 4.19 13.34 -15.43
N ASP A 340 3.92 14.39 -14.64
CA ASP A 340 4.87 14.96 -13.70
C ASP A 340 4.14 15.44 -12.44
N PHE A 341 4.30 14.68 -11.36
CA PHE A 341 3.79 14.94 -10.02
C PHE A 341 4.90 15.34 -9.04
N SER A 342 6.10 15.66 -9.55
CA SER A 342 7.26 16.00 -8.71
C SER A 342 7.05 17.25 -7.86
N GLN A 343 6.14 18.13 -8.28
CA GLN A 343 5.79 19.38 -7.57
C GLN A 343 4.61 19.23 -6.61
N THR A 344 3.93 18.07 -6.58
CA THR A 344 2.75 17.87 -5.74
C THR A 344 3.12 17.79 -4.26
N ASP A 345 4.12 16.98 -3.91
CA ASP A 345 4.69 16.87 -2.58
C ASP A 345 6.09 16.28 -2.69
N THR A 346 7.09 16.95 -2.09
CA THR A 346 8.50 16.52 -2.20
C THR A 346 8.77 15.18 -1.52
N ARG A 347 7.86 14.69 -0.69
CA ARG A 347 7.95 13.39 0.00
C ARG A 347 7.48 12.23 -0.88
N PHE A 348 6.82 12.49 -2.03
CA PHE A 348 6.48 11.44 -2.96
C PHE A 348 7.69 11.02 -3.79
N SER A 349 8.00 9.72 -3.76
CA SER A 349 9.11 9.15 -4.53
C SER A 349 8.64 8.17 -5.61
N ARG A 350 7.35 7.82 -5.61
CA ARG A 350 6.77 6.82 -6.51
C ARG A 350 5.35 7.17 -6.93
N ALA A 351 5.06 6.99 -8.20
CA ALA A 351 3.71 6.88 -8.75
C ALA A 351 3.36 5.42 -9.03
N ARG A 352 2.10 5.08 -8.81
CA ARG A 352 1.49 3.77 -9.09
C ARG A 352 0.20 3.99 -9.85
N TRP A 353 0.02 3.29 -10.95
CA TRP A 353 -1.24 3.25 -11.70
C TRP A 353 -1.87 1.88 -11.55
N ASP A 354 -3.14 1.82 -11.18
CA ASP A 354 -3.93 0.59 -11.17
C ASP A 354 -5.03 0.74 -12.21
N LEU A 355 -5.01 -0.13 -13.22
CA LEU A 355 -5.95 -0.11 -14.32
C LEU A 355 -6.69 -1.45 -14.31
N SER A 356 -8.00 -1.41 -14.13
CA SER A 356 -8.85 -2.59 -14.30
C SER A 356 -9.64 -2.41 -15.58
N PHE A 357 -9.53 -3.36 -16.52
CA PHE A 357 -10.16 -3.27 -17.84
C PHE A 357 -10.46 -4.64 -18.44
N THR A 358 -11.22 -4.65 -19.52
CA THR A 358 -11.47 -5.85 -20.33
C THR A 358 -10.96 -5.65 -21.75
N ILE A 359 -10.25 -6.65 -22.27
CA ILE A 359 -9.78 -6.73 -23.66
C ILE A 359 -10.18 -8.09 -24.22
N ASN A 360 -10.88 -8.12 -25.35
CA ASN A 360 -11.25 -9.35 -26.05
C ASN A 360 -11.93 -10.39 -25.12
N ASP A 361 -12.87 -9.94 -24.28
CA ASP A 361 -13.58 -10.74 -23.26
C ASP A 361 -12.70 -11.28 -22.10
N GLU A 362 -11.46 -10.82 -21.97
CA GLU A 362 -10.54 -11.15 -20.87
C GLU A 362 -10.38 -9.96 -19.91
N ASN A 363 -10.68 -10.18 -18.63
CA ASN A 363 -10.47 -9.17 -17.57
C ASN A 363 -8.99 -9.10 -17.19
N ALA A 364 -8.50 -7.89 -16.95
CA ALA A 364 -7.14 -7.66 -16.53
C ALA A 364 -7.05 -6.53 -15.49
N ASP A 365 -6.21 -6.77 -14.48
CA ASP A 365 -5.69 -5.76 -13.57
C ASP A 365 -4.23 -5.49 -13.89
N TRP A 366 -3.91 -4.23 -14.19
CA TRP A 366 -2.57 -3.79 -14.54
C TRP A 366 -2.06 -2.75 -13.55
N TYR A 367 -0.94 -3.06 -12.91
CA TYR A 367 -0.25 -2.23 -11.93
C TYR A 367 1.04 -1.69 -12.53
N ILE A 368 1.18 -0.38 -12.70
CA ILE A 368 2.38 0.26 -13.25
C ILE A 368 3.06 1.09 -12.18
N TYR A 369 4.33 0.81 -11.88
CA TYR A 369 5.15 1.51 -10.91
C TYR A 369 6.23 2.34 -11.60
N GLY A 370 6.38 3.59 -11.19
CA GLY A 370 7.38 4.49 -11.74
C GLY A 370 7.73 5.67 -10.82
N PRO A 371 8.68 6.54 -11.27
CA PRO A 371 8.97 7.80 -10.58
C PRO A 371 7.72 8.70 -10.56
N THR A 372 7.77 9.81 -9.81
CA THR A 372 6.69 10.81 -9.82
C THR A 372 6.59 11.59 -11.13
N SER A 373 7.60 11.51 -12.00
CA SER A 373 7.59 12.06 -13.35
C SER A 373 8.09 11.05 -14.36
N ALA A 374 7.24 10.62 -15.30
CA ALA A 374 7.61 9.62 -16.30
C ALA A 374 6.77 9.73 -17.58
N ASN A 375 7.16 8.92 -18.56
CA ASN A 375 6.31 8.56 -19.69
C ASN A 375 6.02 7.05 -19.66
N ILE A 376 4.75 6.68 -19.77
CA ILE A 376 4.29 5.31 -19.97
C ILE A 376 4.02 5.15 -21.47
N PRO A 377 4.89 4.43 -22.21
CA PRO A 377 4.66 4.18 -23.63
C PRO A 377 3.53 3.15 -23.83
N ASN A 378 3.14 2.93 -25.09
CA ASN A 378 2.28 1.80 -25.44
C ASN A 378 3.06 0.49 -25.28
N LEU A 379 2.84 -0.19 -24.16
CA LEU A 379 3.53 -1.43 -23.85
C LEU A 379 2.91 -2.59 -24.64
N GLU A 380 3.72 -3.20 -25.49
CA GLU A 380 3.38 -4.41 -26.24
C GLU A 380 3.76 -5.65 -25.43
N PHE A 381 2.86 -6.63 -25.34
CA PHE A 381 3.12 -7.86 -24.59
C PHE A 381 3.35 -9.09 -25.49
N GLY A 382 3.31 -8.91 -26.82
CA GLY A 382 3.39 -10.00 -27.79
C GLY A 382 2.31 -11.05 -27.54
N ASP A 383 2.69 -12.32 -27.55
CA ASP A 383 1.75 -13.43 -27.32
C ASP A 383 1.37 -13.61 -25.83
N ALA A 384 2.01 -12.87 -24.91
CA ALA A 384 1.79 -13.04 -23.48
C ALA A 384 0.47 -12.41 -22.99
N PHE A 385 -0.02 -11.39 -23.71
CA PHE A 385 -1.29 -10.72 -23.43
C PHE A 385 -1.81 -10.07 -24.72
N PRO A 386 -3.11 -10.22 -25.05
CA PRO A 386 -3.64 -9.80 -26.35
C PRO A 386 -3.48 -8.30 -26.57
N THR A 387 -3.13 -7.94 -27.80
CA THR A 387 -3.26 -6.55 -28.25
C THR A 387 -4.75 -6.24 -28.46
N PRO A 388 -5.28 -5.14 -27.90
CA PRO A 388 -6.67 -4.76 -28.10
C PRO A 388 -6.96 -4.52 -29.59
N THR A 389 -7.99 -5.20 -30.12
CA THR A 389 -8.49 -4.98 -31.48
C THR A 389 -9.55 -3.87 -31.55
N GLU A 390 -10.12 -3.53 -30.40
CA GLU A 390 -11.10 -2.47 -30.18
C GLU A 390 -10.63 -1.52 -29.06
N GLY A 391 -11.41 -0.48 -28.75
CA GLY A 391 -11.12 0.40 -27.62
C GLY A 391 -11.15 -0.35 -26.29
N ILE A 392 -10.21 -0.06 -25.39
CA ILE A 392 -10.15 -0.66 -24.06
C ILE A 392 -11.30 -0.11 -23.20
N GLN A 393 -12.07 -1.01 -22.60
CA GLN A 393 -13.11 -0.64 -21.62
C GLN A 393 -12.54 -0.71 -20.21
N PHE A 394 -12.27 0.46 -19.61
CA PHE A 394 -11.78 0.55 -18.24
C PHE A 394 -12.94 0.50 -17.24
N TRP A 395 -12.88 -0.40 -16.27
CA TRP A 395 -13.79 -0.44 -15.11
C TRP A 395 -13.39 0.59 -14.06
N SER A 396 -12.09 0.67 -13.80
CA SER A 396 -11.54 1.65 -12.88
C SER A 396 -10.11 2.02 -13.26
N VAL A 397 -9.76 3.26 -12.93
CA VAL A 397 -8.38 3.76 -13.01
C VAL A 397 -8.04 4.41 -11.68
N ARG A 398 -6.91 4.02 -11.09
CA ARG A 398 -6.38 4.61 -9.88
C ARG A 398 -4.97 5.13 -10.10
N LEU A 399 -4.73 6.39 -9.76
CA LEU A 399 -3.39 6.93 -9.53
C LEU A 399 -3.12 6.90 -8.03
N GLY A 400 -1.95 6.41 -7.62
CA GLY A 400 -1.43 6.49 -6.27
C GLY A 400 -0.04 7.12 -6.25
N LEU A 401 0.15 8.13 -5.41
CA LEU A 401 1.44 8.75 -5.09
C LEU A 401 1.84 8.33 -3.67
N PHE A 402 3.11 8.01 -3.46
CA PHE A 402 3.55 7.50 -2.18
C PHE A 402 5.04 7.77 -1.91
N GLY A 403 5.37 7.94 -0.63
CA GLY A 403 6.74 7.97 -0.17
C GLY A 403 6.87 8.00 1.35
N TYR A 404 8.13 8.07 1.81
CA TYR A 404 8.50 8.15 3.21
C TYR A 404 9.29 9.43 3.45
N VAL A 405 9.09 10.05 4.61
CA VAL A 405 9.71 11.35 4.94
C VAL A 405 11.24 11.29 4.87
N ASP A 406 11.82 10.19 5.35
CA ASP A 406 13.27 10.00 5.47
C ASP A 406 13.86 9.12 4.33
N ALA A 407 13.11 8.91 3.25
CA ALA A 407 13.55 8.07 2.13
C ALA A 407 14.19 8.87 0.99
N PRO A 408 14.95 8.21 0.10
CA PRO A 408 15.42 8.82 -1.12
C PRO A 408 14.26 9.32 -2.01
N THR A 409 14.44 10.48 -2.63
CA THR A 409 13.50 11.04 -3.60
C THR A 409 13.74 10.53 -5.02
N ASP A 410 14.98 10.12 -5.34
CA ASP A 410 15.29 9.40 -6.57
C ASP A 410 14.59 8.04 -6.58
N TYR A 411 13.88 7.73 -7.68
CA TYR A 411 13.04 6.53 -7.78
C TYR A 411 13.83 5.23 -7.64
N LEU A 412 15.04 5.16 -8.21
CA LEU A 412 15.83 3.93 -8.21
C LEU A 412 16.37 3.66 -6.80
N GLN A 413 16.85 4.71 -6.12
CA GLN A 413 17.24 4.63 -4.72
C GLN A 413 16.04 4.31 -3.82
N PHE A 414 14.87 4.90 -4.10
CA PHE A 414 13.64 4.63 -3.36
C PHE A 414 13.17 3.19 -3.54
N ARG A 415 13.23 2.63 -4.76
CA ARG A 415 12.92 1.22 -5.04
C ARG A 415 13.85 0.31 -4.26
N SER A 416 15.16 0.57 -4.29
CA SER A 416 16.14 -0.17 -3.48
C SER A 416 15.87 -0.06 -1.98
N PHE A 417 15.48 1.13 -1.51
CA PHE A 417 15.08 1.38 -0.13
C PHE A 417 13.85 0.54 0.25
N VAL A 418 12.78 0.57 -0.54
CA VAL A 418 11.57 -0.26 -0.31
C VAL A 418 11.91 -1.75 -0.28
N ASN A 419 12.77 -2.23 -1.18
CA ASN A 419 13.13 -3.65 -1.28
C ASN A 419 14.01 -4.14 -0.11
N LYS A 420 14.55 -3.24 0.71
CA LYS A 420 15.28 -3.57 1.95
C LYS A 420 14.37 -3.66 3.18
N ARG A 421 13.07 -3.40 3.03
CA ARG A 421 12.12 -3.56 4.13
C ARG A 421 12.12 -4.99 4.63
N LYS A 422 12.12 -5.15 5.94
CA LYS A 422 11.75 -6.42 6.55
C LYS A 422 10.31 -6.79 6.13
N PRO A 423 10.01 -8.10 5.96
CA PRO A 423 8.67 -8.55 5.55
C PRO A 423 7.60 -8.18 6.59
N ASN A 424 6.33 -8.32 6.18
CA ASN A 424 5.15 -8.01 7.00
C ASN A 424 5.22 -6.59 7.57
N TRP A 425 4.88 -6.36 8.84
CA TRP A 425 4.99 -5.04 9.47
C TRP A 425 6.35 -4.81 10.15
N ALA A 426 7.30 -5.75 10.06
CA ALA A 426 8.58 -5.67 10.76
C ALA A 426 9.47 -4.54 10.26
N PHE A 427 9.19 -4.01 9.06
CA PHE A 427 9.86 -2.79 8.58
C PHE A 427 9.60 -1.59 9.49
N LEU A 428 8.53 -1.60 10.30
CA LEU A 428 8.25 -0.55 11.27
C LEU A 428 9.23 -0.53 12.45
N THR A 429 10.11 -1.53 12.61
CA THR A 429 11.28 -1.43 13.51
C THR A 429 12.27 -0.36 13.11
N GLN A 430 12.31 -0.02 11.82
CA GLN A 430 13.37 0.79 11.26
C GLN A 430 12.85 2.24 11.16
N PRO A 431 13.46 3.20 11.87
CA PRO A 431 12.96 4.57 11.97
C PRO A 431 12.68 5.25 10.64
N GLU A 432 13.47 4.92 9.60
CA GLU A 432 13.32 5.41 8.24
C GLU A 432 11.96 5.07 7.60
N TYR A 433 11.24 4.07 8.13
CA TYR A 433 9.89 3.70 7.67
C TYR A 433 8.78 4.16 8.63
N HIS A 434 9.07 4.90 9.70
CA HIS A 434 8.03 5.29 10.63
C HIS A 434 6.99 6.24 10.01
N GLN A 435 7.45 7.16 9.15
CA GLN A 435 6.60 8.20 8.59
C GLN A 435 6.46 8.07 7.08
N SER A 436 5.22 7.99 6.61
CA SER A 436 4.89 7.88 5.20
C SER A 436 3.76 8.81 4.82
N VAL A 437 3.71 9.20 3.56
CA VAL A 437 2.58 9.91 2.98
C VAL A 437 2.13 9.22 1.70
N GLY A 438 0.85 9.39 1.37
CA GLY A 438 0.37 9.02 0.06
C GLY A 438 -0.92 9.73 -0.29
N SER A 439 -1.17 9.82 -1.59
CA SER A 439 -2.42 10.34 -2.13
C SER A 439 -2.88 9.46 -3.26
N SER A 440 -4.18 9.26 -3.42
CA SER A 440 -4.72 8.53 -4.56
C SER A 440 -5.99 9.14 -5.09
N ILE A 441 -6.16 9.03 -6.41
CA ILE A 441 -7.38 9.34 -7.16
C ILE A 441 -7.84 8.02 -7.75
N GLN A 442 -9.07 7.62 -7.45
CA GLN A 442 -9.71 6.44 -8.03
C GLN A 442 -10.95 6.89 -8.79
N ILE A 443 -11.05 6.47 -10.04
CA ILE A 443 -12.15 6.79 -10.93
C ILE A 443 -12.85 5.51 -11.31
N TYR A 444 -14.17 5.48 -11.12
CA TYR A 444 -15.03 4.41 -11.61
C TYR A 444 -15.78 4.88 -12.85
N PHE A 445 -15.75 4.07 -13.91
CA PHE A 445 -16.46 4.35 -15.15
C PHE A 445 -17.79 3.60 -15.14
N ASN A 446 -18.89 4.34 -15.21
CA ASN A 446 -20.23 3.78 -15.38
C ASN A 446 -20.40 3.38 -16.85
N HIS A 447 -20.48 2.08 -17.13
CA HIS A 447 -20.74 1.53 -18.48
C HIS A 447 -22.22 1.18 -18.67
#